data_AF-A0AAP5N1A6-F1
#
_entry.id   AF-A0AAP5N1A6-F1
#
_cell.length_a   1.000
_cell.length_b   1.000
_cell.length_c   1.000
_cell.angle_alpha   90.00
_cell.angle_beta   90.00
_cell.angle_gamma   90.00
#
_symmetry.space_group_name_H-M   'P 1'
#
loop_
_entity.id
_entity.type
_entity.pdbx_description
1 polymer ?
#
loop_
_entity_poly.entity_id
_entity_poly.type
_entity_poly.pdbx_seq_one_letter_code
_entity_poly.pdbx_strand_id
1 'polypeptide(L)'
;MALAHRPEEDWNLHAPTLCHGFGGLLQMTQRMYAESGDDQLNVVRERLAWRILESFDRNTPFGFSEVIKTEHETSVLHSPGLLQGAAGTVLALLGLCSTQEPEWDQVLLIT
;
A
#
# COMPACT_ATOMS: atom_id res chain seq x y z
N MET A 1 -4.14 -13.75 12.83
CA MET A 1 -5.02 -12.67 12.32
C MET A 1 -5.67 -13.07 10.98
N ALA A 2 -6.93 -12.73 10.72
CA ALA A 2 -7.68 -13.19 9.52
C ALA A 2 -7.02 -12.82 8.17
N LEU A 3 -6.33 -11.67 8.09
CA LEU A 3 -5.64 -11.22 6.87
C LEU A 3 -4.45 -12.12 6.49
N ALA A 4 -3.70 -12.63 7.48
CA ALA A 4 -2.54 -13.49 7.25
C ALA A 4 -2.91 -14.84 6.61
N HIS A 5 -4.14 -15.29 6.85
CA HIS A 5 -4.69 -16.53 6.30
C HIS A 5 -5.56 -16.33 5.05
N ARG A 6 -5.86 -15.07 4.68
CA ARG A 6 -6.64 -14.75 3.49
C ARG A 6 -5.72 -14.76 2.24
N PRO A 7 -6.06 -15.53 1.19
CA PRO A 7 -5.35 -15.47 -0.09
C PRO A 7 -5.29 -14.03 -0.62
N GLU A 8 -4.19 -13.68 -1.27
CA GLU A 8 -3.99 -12.33 -1.81
C GLU A 8 -5.02 -11.97 -2.89
N GLU A 9 -5.41 -12.95 -3.71
CA GLU A 9 -6.43 -12.82 -4.75
C GLU A 9 -7.77 -12.33 -4.18
N ASP A 10 -8.08 -12.70 -2.94
CA ASP A 10 -9.31 -12.32 -2.26
C ASP A 10 -9.24 -10.92 -1.65
N TRP A 11 -8.11 -10.22 -1.72
CA TRP A 11 -7.98 -8.86 -1.19
C TRP A 11 -8.63 -7.83 -2.11
N ASN A 12 -8.82 -8.17 -3.38
CA ASN A 12 -9.37 -7.28 -4.41
C ASN A 12 -8.60 -5.94 -4.53
N LEU A 13 -7.27 -6.02 -4.44
CA LEU A 13 -6.36 -4.88 -4.60
C LEU A 13 -5.59 -5.01 -5.92
N HIS A 14 -5.49 -3.92 -6.66
CA HIS A 14 -4.92 -3.93 -8.02
C HIS A 14 -3.83 -2.90 -8.25
N ALA A 15 -3.65 -1.96 -7.31
CA ALA A 15 -2.76 -0.83 -7.45
C ALA A 15 -1.91 -0.62 -6.19
N PRO A 16 -0.74 0.03 -6.29
CA PRO A 16 0.14 0.28 -5.15
C PRO A 16 -0.32 1.44 -4.24
N THR A 17 -1.43 2.11 -4.60
CA THR A 17 -1.88 3.38 -4.01
C THR A 17 -2.50 3.22 -2.61
N LEU A 18 -2.78 4.35 -1.95
CA LEU A 18 -3.28 4.37 -0.56
C LEU A 18 -4.79 4.12 -0.46
N CYS A 19 -5.59 4.70 -1.34
CA CYS A 19 -7.04 4.76 -1.14
C CYS A 19 -7.74 3.39 -1.19
N HIS A 20 -7.30 2.52 -2.10
CA HIS A 20 -7.88 1.18 -2.34
C HIS A 20 -6.84 0.24 -2.95
N GLY A 21 -5.59 0.40 -2.52
CA GLY A 21 -4.45 -0.34 -3.04
C GLY A 21 -3.62 -0.99 -1.94
N PHE A 22 -2.54 -1.65 -2.35
CA PHE A 22 -1.58 -2.30 -1.47
C PHE A 22 -0.94 -1.32 -0.49
N GLY A 23 -0.75 -0.05 -0.86
CA GLY A 23 -0.17 0.97 0.01
C GLY A 23 -1.03 1.27 1.24
N GLY A 24 -2.35 1.33 1.07
CA GLY A 24 -3.27 1.54 2.20
C GLY A 24 -3.26 0.38 3.18
N LEU A 25 -3.34 -0.84 2.64
CA LEU A 25 -3.27 -2.05 3.46
C LEU A 25 -1.91 -2.21 4.14
N LEU A 26 -0.81 -1.84 3.46
CA LEU A 26 0.53 -1.82 4.04
C LEU A 26 0.60 -0.87 5.22
N GLN A 27 0.08 0.35 5.07
CA GLN A 27 0.11 1.36 6.13
C GLN A 27 -0.64 0.89 7.39
N MET A 28 -1.84 0.33 7.21
CA MET A 28 -2.62 -0.23 8.32
C MET A 28 -1.90 -1.43 8.96
N THR A 29 -1.35 -2.33 8.16
CA THR A 29 -0.61 -3.52 8.64
C THR A 29 0.63 -3.11 9.43
N GLN A 30 1.37 -2.10 8.95
CA GLN A 30 2.53 -1.55 9.64
C GLN A 30 2.16 -0.98 11.01
N ARG A 31 1.05 -0.26 11.13
CA ARG A 31 0.59 0.25 12.44
C ARG A 31 0.22 -0.86 13.40
N MET A 32 -0.62 -1.79 12.95
CA MET A 32 -1.02 -2.92 13.78
C MET A 32 0.22 -3.72 14.24
N TYR A 33 1.22 -3.87 13.36
CA TYR A 33 2.48 -4.53 13.73
C TYR A 33 3.28 -3.73 14.75
N ALA A 34 3.41 -2.41 14.57
CA ALA A 34 4.15 -1.55 15.48
C ALA A 34 3.57 -1.57 16.90
N GLU A 35 2.25 -1.66 17.03
CA GLU A 35 1.56 -1.74 18.32
C GLU A 35 1.64 -3.14 18.95
N SER A 36 1.40 -4.19 18.16
CA SER A 36 1.22 -5.55 18.68
C SER A 36 2.48 -6.41 18.71
N GLY A 37 3.43 -6.15 17.80
CA GLY A 37 4.59 -7.02 17.55
C GLY A 37 4.25 -8.41 16.99
N ASP A 38 3.04 -8.63 16.45
CA ASP A 38 2.62 -9.94 15.91
C ASP A 38 3.40 -10.29 14.62
N ASP A 39 4.20 -11.36 14.66
CA ASP A 39 4.98 -11.84 13.51
C ASP A 39 4.10 -12.18 12.29
N GLN A 40 2.83 -12.56 12.47
CA GLN A 40 1.91 -12.78 11.36
C GLN A 40 1.64 -11.50 10.57
N LEU A 41 1.60 -10.35 11.25
CA LEU A 41 1.51 -9.05 10.61
C LEU A 41 2.81 -8.71 9.87
N ASN A 42 3.97 -9.07 10.40
CA ASN A 42 5.24 -8.86 9.71
C ASN A 42 5.28 -9.58 8.36
N VAL A 43 4.85 -10.84 8.32
CA VAL A 43 4.80 -11.63 7.06
C VAL A 43 3.89 -10.95 6.03
N VAL A 44 2.72 -10.46 6.45
CA VAL A 44 1.79 -9.75 5.56
C VAL A 44 2.39 -8.42 5.09
N ARG A 45 3.02 -7.68 5.99
CA ARG A 45 3.69 -6.40 5.73
C ARG A 45 4.78 -6.56 4.67
N GLU A 46 5.64 -7.55 4.81
CA GLU A 46 6.71 -7.83 3.84
C GLU A 46 6.14 -8.18 2.46
N ARG A 47 5.10 -9.03 2.41
CA ARG A 47 4.42 -9.37 1.15
C ARG A 47 3.85 -8.14 0.46
N LEU A 48 3.17 -7.26 1.20
CA LEU A 48 2.61 -6.02 0.66
C LEU A 48 3.69 -5.08 0.13
N ALA A 49 4.79 -4.91 0.87
CA ALA A 49 5.92 -4.10 0.43
C ALA A 49 6.51 -4.61 -0.89
N TRP A 50 6.69 -5.93 -1.02
CA TRP A 50 7.16 -6.55 -2.26
C TRP A 50 6.21 -6.32 -3.43
N ARG A 51 4.89 -6.46 -3.25
CA ARG A 51 3.91 -6.17 -4.30
C ARG A 51 3.99 -4.73 -4.80
N ILE A 52 4.17 -3.78 -3.90
CA ILE A 52 4.35 -2.38 -4.28
C ILE A 52 5.65 -2.24 -5.08
N LEU A 53 6.78 -2.76 -4.59
CA LEU A 53 8.07 -2.65 -5.28
C LEU A 53 8.08 -3.32 -6.66
N GLU A 54 7.43 -4.47 -6.81
CA GLU A 54 7.26 -5.18 -8.09
C GLU A 54 6.46 -4.36 -9.13
N SER A 55 5.59 -3.46 -8.67
CA SER A 55 4.78 -2.60 -9.54
C SER A 55 5.52 -1.36 -10.07
N PHE A 56 6.75 -1.11 -9.61
CA PHE A 56 7.54 0.03 -10.04
C PHE A 56 7.97 -0.10 -11.50
N ASP A 57 7.66 0.93 -12.31
CA ASP A 57 8.13 1.04 -13.68
C ASP A 57 8.78 2.40 -13.94
N ARG A 58 10.11 2.37 -14.12
CA ARG A 58 10.96 3.53 -14.46
C ARG A 58 10.59 4.25 -15.76
N ASN A 59 9.78 3.64 -16.62
CA ASN A 59 9.33 4.25 -17.87
C ASN A 59 8.05 5.07 -17.72
N THR A 60 7.43 5.05 -16.53
CA THR A 60 6.25 5.88 -16.22
C THR A 60 6.67 7.20 -15.56
N PRO A 61 5.84 8.27 -15.64
CA PRO A 61 6.22 9.60 -15.15
C PRO A 61 6.65 9.65 -13.68
N PHE A 62 6.09 8.79 -12.82
CA PHE A 62 6.32 8.80 -11.37
C PHE A 62 6.72 7.43 -10.78
N GLY A 63 7.01 6.44 -11.62
CA GLY A 63 7.37 5.08 -11.20
C GLY A 63 6.20 4.20 -10.77
N PHE A 64 5.18 4.77 -10.13
CA PHE A 64 3.98 4.07 -9.67
C PHE A 64 2.72 4.63 -10.31
N SER A 65 1.75 3.77 -10.58
CA SER A 65 0.52 4.11 -11.30
C SER A 65 -0.70 3.50 -10.61
N GLU A 66 -1.82 4.21 -10.66
CA GLU A 66 -3.13 3.67 -10.30
C GLU A 66 -3.62 2.74 -11.42
N VAL A 67 -4.24 1.63 -11.03
CA VAL A 67 -4.76 0.62 -11.95
C VAL A 67 -6.25 0.47 -11.68
N ILE A 68 -7.05 1.07 -12.56
CA ILE A 68 -8.50 1.07 -12.43
C ILE A 68 -9.03 -0.10 -13.27
N LYS A 69 -9.50 -1.14 -12.59
CA LYS A 69 -10.17 -2.29 -13.22
C LYS A 69 -11.67 -2.19 -13.04
N THR A 70 -12.40 -2.22 -14.15
CA THR A 70 -13.86 -2.38 -14.18
C THR A 70 -14.20 -3.70 -14.88
N GLU A 71 -15.48 -4.06 -14.93
CA GLU A 71 -15.93 -5.26 -15.66
C GLU A 71 -15.61 -5.21 -17.18
N HIS A 72 -15.39 -4.02 -17.73
CA HIS A 72 -15.27 -3.82 -19.18
C HIS A 72 -13.91 -3.29 -19.61
N GLU A 73 -13.16 -2.66 -18.71
CA GLU A 73 -11.92 -1.98 -19.05
C GLU A 73 -10.89 -2.02 -17.92
N THR A 74 -9.62 -1.99 -18.32
CA THR A 74 -8.50 -1.69 -17.43
C THR A 74 -7.87 -0.40 -17.93
N SER A 75 -7.80 0.62 -17.08
CA SER A 75 -7.10 1.87 -17.36
C SER A 75 -5.99 2.12 -16.34
N VAL A 76 -4.98 2.85 -16.78
CA VAL A 76 -3.81 3.20 -15.95
C VAL A 76 -3.76 4.72 -15.84
N LEU A 77 -3.65 5.21 -14.61
CA LEU A 77 -3.54 6.64 -14.33
C LEU A 77 -2.23 6.93 -13.62
N HIS A 78 -1.45 7.85 -14.18
CA HIS A 78 -0.25 8.38 -13.53
C HIS A 78 -0.60 9.65 -12.77
N SER A 79 -0.48 9.61 -11.44
CA SER A 79 -0.76 10.76 -10.58
C SER A 79 0.37 10.91 -9.56
N PRO A 80 0.83 12.15 -9.29
CA PRO A 80 1.81 12.40 -8.24
C PRO A 80 1.15 12.48 -6.85
N GLY A 81 -0.18 12.40 -6.75
CA GLY A 81 -0.94 12.69 -5.53
C GLY A 81 -0.79 11.68 -4.39
N LEU A 82 -1.41 12.01 -3.25
CA LEU A 82 -1.41 11.18 -2.03
C LEU A 82 -2.27 9.92 -2.20
N LEU A 83 -3.59 10.07 -2.39
CA LEU A 83 -4.53 8.95 -2.26
C LEU A 83 -4.42 7.92 -3.40
N GLN A 84 -4.24 8.38 -4.64
CA GLN A 84 -4.26 7.57 -5.86
C GLN A 84 -2.99 7.79 -6.70
N GLY A 85 -1.87 8.07 -6.05
CA GLY A 85 -0.65 8.46 -6.75
C GLY A 85 0.64 7.98 -6.11
N ALA A 86 1.73 8.34 -6.76
CA ALA A 86 3.07 7.91 -6.40
C ALA A 86 3.52 8.45 -5.03
N ALA A 87 3.11 9.67 -4.64
CA ALA A 87 3.52 10.21 -3.34
C ALA A 87 3.02 9.36 -2.18
N GLY A 88 1.73 8.96 -2.18
CA GLY A 88 1.21 8.09 -1.12
C GLY A 88 1.82 6.70 -1.14
N THR A 89 2.06 6.15 -2.34
CA THR A 89 2.73 4.86 -2.51
C THR A 89 4.13 4.87 -1.87
N VAL A 90 4.92 5.91 -2.16
CA VAL A 90 6.27 6.06 -1.60
C VAL A 90 6.22 6.34 -0.10
N LEU A 91 5.26 7.13 0.39
CA LEU A 91 5.09 7.38 1.81
C LEU A 91 4.79 6.10 2.60
N ALA A 92 3.97 5.19 2.06
CA ALA A 92 3.72 3.89 2.67
C ALA A 92 5.01 3.06 2.78
N LEU A 93 5.85 3.03 1.74
CA LEU A 93 7.15 2.35 1.77
C LEU A 93 8.12 3.01 2.76
N LEU A 94 8.21 4.33 2.77
CA LEU A 94 9.07 5.07 3.71
C LEU A 94 8.66 4.86 5.17
N GLY A 95 7.36 4.66 5.43
CA GLY A 95 6.85 4.31 6.75
C GLY A 95 7.44 3.02 7.33
N LEU A 96 7.92 2.10 6.48
CA LEU A 96 8.60 0.87 6.93
C LEU A 96 10.04 1.12 7.42
N CYS A 97 10.68 2.17 6.92
CA CYS A 97 12.05 2.53 7.26
C CYS A 97 12.13 3.46 8.48
N SER A 98 10.99 3.99 8.95
CA SER A 98 10.90 4.90 10.08
C SER A 98 10.52 4.16 11.36
N THR A 99 11.16 4.53 12.47
CA THR A 99 10.73 4.13 13.82
C THR A 99 9.76 5.14 14.44
N GLN A 100 9.58 6.30 13.82
CA GLN A 100 8.63 7.32 14.25
C GLN A 100 7.30 7.13 13.52
N GLU A 101 6.21 7.37 14.25
CA GLU A 101 4.88 7.40 13.68
C GLU A 101 4.72 8.64 12.78
N PRO A 102 4.45 8.49 11.46
CA PRO A 102 4.20 9.62 10.60
C PRO A 102 2.91 10.36 10.95
N GLU A 103 3.04 11.67 11.18
CA GLU A 103 1.91 12.59 11.41
C GLU A 103 0.85 12.55 10.29
N TRP A 104 1.23 12.19 9.06
CA TRP A 104 0.31 12.14 7.93
C TRP A 104 -0.74 11.01 8.04
N ASP A 105 -0.55 10.04 8.95
CA ASP A 105 -1.54 9.00 9.27
C ASP A 105 -2.90 9.59 9.65
N GLN A 106 -2.90 10.79 10.25
CA GLN A 106 -4.13 11.48 10.65
C GLN A 106 -5.08 11.74 9.46
N VAL A 107 -4.54 11.92 8.25
CA VAL A 107 -5.35 12.10 7.02
C VAL A 107 -6.13 10.82 6.68
N LEU A 108 -5.65 9.66 7.14
CA LEU A 108 -6.28 8.35 6.98
C LEU A 108 -7.08 7.91 8.21
N LEU A 109 -7.19 8.75 9.24
CA LEU A 109 -7.80 8.42 10.53
C LEU A 109 -7.13 7.22 11.22
N ILE A 110 -5.83 7.11 11.03
CA ILE A 110 -4.98 6.13 11.70
C ILE A 110 -4.23 6.89 12.80
N THR A 111 -4.39 6.47 14.06
CA THR A 111 -3.85 7.16 15.24
C THR A 111 -3.23 6.17 16.19
#